data_AF-A0ABD3PJM0-F1
#
_entry.id   AF-A0ABD3PJM0-F1
#
_cell.length_a   1.000
_cell.length_b   1.000
_cell.length_c   1.000
_cell.angle_alpha   90.00
_cell.angle_beta   90.00
_cell.angle_gamma   90.00
#
_symmetry.space_group_name_H-M   'P 1'
#
loop_
_entity.id
_entity.type
_entity.pdbx_description
1 polymer ?
#
loop_
_entity_poly.entity_id
_entity_poly.type
_entity_poly.pdbx_seq_one_letter_code
_entity_poly.pdbx_strand_id
1 'polypeptide(L)'
;MNDYLKNSRCVILAVLPCNVDFHNSQILAEARKVDPATKRTIPVLTKPDLIDDGGEMSAKELLLGMKTDSFSMGFHMVKGRGQAALNKNESIEQGLKTEQSFFDNTEPWRGITDKSLLGTKN
;
A
#
# COMPACT_ATOMS: atom_id res chain seq x y z
N MET A 1 -16.81 -10.18 -10.58
CA MET A 1 -15.80 -9.87 -9.55
C MET A 1 -15.33 -11.14 -8.83
N ASN A 2 -16.25 -12.00 -8.36
CA ASN A 2 -15.89 -13.23 -7.63
C ASN A 2 -15.09 -14.27 -8.42
N ASP A 3 -15.21 -14.35 -9.75
CA ASP A 3 -14.56 -15.41 -10.53
C ASP A 3 -13.03 -15.26 -10.55
N TYR A 4 -12.53 -14.02 -10.61
CA TYR A 4 -11.10 -13.73 -10.54
C TYR A 4 -10.54 -13.94 -9.13
N LEU A 5 -11.30 -13.60 -8.09
CA LEU A 5 -10.88 -13.80 -6.70
C LEU A 5 -10.78 -15.28 -6.33
N LYS A 6 -11.68 -16.13 -6.86
CA LYS A 6 -11.68 -17.59 -6.63
C LYS A 6 -10.62 -18.35 -7.41
N ASN A 7 -10.09 -17.77 -8.49
CA ASN A 7 -9.05 -18.42 -9.28
C ASN A 7 -7.73 -18.47 -8.50
N SER A 8 -7.26 -19.68 -8.19
CA SER A 8 -6.01 -19.90 -7.44
C SER A 8 -4.75 -19.42 -8.17
N ARG A 9 -4.83 -19.21 -9.50
CA ARG A 9 -3.73 -18.66 -10.30
C ARG A 9 -3.66 -17.13 -10.26
N CYS A 10 -4.66 -16.46 -9.70
CA CYS A 10 -4.72 -15.01 -9.61
C CYS A 10 -4.12 -14.52 -8.29
N VAL A 11 -3.20 -13.56 -8.39
CA VAL A 11 -2.72 -12.76 -7.26
C VAL A 11 -3.75 -11.67 -6.97
N ILE A 12 -4.07 -11.49 -5.70
CA ILE A 12 -5.01 -10.48 -5.22
C ILE A 12 -4.20 -9.25 -4.78
N LEU A 13 -4.34 -8.14 -5.51
CA LEU A 13 -3.78 -6.86 -5.10
C LEU A 13 -4.83 -6.10 -4.28
N ALA A 14 -4.71 -6.11 -2.96
CA ALA A 14 -5.64 -5.44 -2.06
C ALA A 14 -5.19 -3.99 -1.84
N VAL A 15 -5.71 -3.08 -2.66
CA VAL A 15 -5.34 -1.65 -2.62
C VAL A 15 -6.16 -0.92 -1.55
N LEU A 16 -5.46 -0.27 -0.63
CA LEU A 16 -6.01 0.33 0.58
C LEU A 16 -5.43 1.74 0.76
N PRO A 17 -6.24 2.79 0.97
CA PRO A 17 -5.67 4.07 1.36
C PRO A 17 -5.23 4.04 2.83
N CYS A 18 -4.14 4.75 3.16
CA CYS A 18 -3.57 4.75 4.50
C CYS A 18 -4.43 5.50 5.54
N ASN A 19 -5.41 6.29 5.09
CA ASN A 19 -6.31 7.07 5.95
C ASN A 19 -7.53 6.27 6.45
N VAL A 20 -7.66 5.00 6.08
CA VAL A 20 -8.72 4.11 6.55
C VAL A 20 -8.13 2.93 7.30
N ASP A 21 -8.89 2.45 8.28
CA ASP A 21 -8.50 1.31 9.09
C ASP A 21 -8.32 0.05 8.23
N PHE A 22 -7.11 -0.51 8.29
CA PHE A 22 -6.73 -1.73 7.61
C PHE A 22 -7.61 -2.91 8.03
N HIS A 23 -7.88 -3.07 9.33
CA HIS A 23 -8.60 -4.23 9.85
C HIS A 23 -10.09 -4.21 9.48
N ASN A 24 -10.66 -3.03 9.23
CA ASN A 24 -12.05 -2.87 8.83
C ASN A 24 -12.25 -2.85 7.29
N SER A 25 -11.22 -3.18 6.53
CA SER A 25 -11.31 -3.13 5.07
C SER A 25 -12.10 -4.29 4.47
N GLN A 26 -13.14 -3.96 3.71
CA GLN A 26 -13.95 -4.95 3.00
C GLN A 26 -13.15 -5.78 2.00
N ILE A 27 -12.17 -5.19 1.29
CA ILE A 27 -11.39 -5.95 0.30
C ILE A 27 -10.54 -7.04 0.96
N LEU A 28 -10.01 -6.80 2.16
CA LEU A 28 -9.28 -7.81 2.92
C LEU A 28 -10.20 -8.87 3.49
N ALA A 29 -11.40 -8.50 3.96
CA ALA A 29 -12.40 -9.45 4.39
C ALA A 29 -12.81 -10.41 3.26
N GLU A 30 -13.03 -9.90 2.04
CA GLU A 30 -13.32 -10.73 0.86
C GLU A 30 -12.10 -11.56 0.43
N ALA A 31 -10.89 -10.98 0.45
CA ALA A 31 -9.67 -11.71 0.12
C ALA A 31 -9.45 -12.90 1.08
N ARG A 32 -9.67 -12.72 2.39
CA ARG A 32 -9.56 -13.79 3.39
C ARG A 32 -10.54 -14.94 3.15
N LYS A 33 -11.72 -14.70 2.57
CA LYS A 33 -12.67 -15.78 2.25
C LYS A 33 -12.13 -16.73 1.18
N VAL A 34 -11.29 -16.23 0.26
CA VAL A 34 -10.75 -17.00 -0.87
C VAL A 34 -9.25 -17.31 -0.74
N ASP A 35 -8.54 -16.65 0.17
CA ASP A 35 -7.14 -16.86 0.53
C ASP A 35 -6.95 -16.72 2.05
N PRO A 36 -7.48 -17.65 2.86
CA PRO A 36 -7.39 -17.56 4.33
C PRO A 36 -5.96 -17.62 4.86
N ALA A 37 -5.04 -18.22 4.10
CA ALA A 37 -3.63 -18.36 4.44
C ALA A 37 -2.77 -17.22 3.88
N THR A 38 -3.38 -16.19 3.29
CA THR A 38 -2.70 -14.96 2.81
C THR A 38 -1.46 -15.25 1.95
N LYS A 39 -1.54 -16.28 1.09
CA LYS A 39 -0.42 -16.76 0.27
C LYS A 39 -0.31 -16.05 -1.07
N ARG A 40 -1.42 -15.51 -1.57
CA ARG A 40 -1.52 -14.88 -2.89
C ARG A 40 -2.16 -13.49 -2.83
N THR A 41 -2.24 -12.92 -1.64
CA THR A 41 -2.76 -11.57 -1.40
C THR A 41 -1.61 -10.64 -1.07
N ILE A 42 -1.51 -9.53 -1.79
CA ILE A 42 -0.54 -8.45 -1.55
C ILE A 42 -1.33 -7.21 -1.14
N PRO A 43 -1.24 -6.77 0.12
CA PRO A 43 -1.79 -5.49 0.53
C PRO A 43 -0.93 -4.35 0.00
N VAL A 44 -1.57 -3.40 -0.71
CA VAL A 44 -0.93 -2.19 -1.22
C VAL A 44 -1.52 -0.97 -0.54
N LEU A 45 -0.72 -0.33 0.30
CA LEU A 45 -1.04 0.89 1.00
C LEU A 45 -0.83 2.09 0.06
N THR A 46 -1.79 3.00 -0.01
CA THR A 46 -1.80 4.13 -0.93
C THR A 46 -2.12 5.43 -0.21
N LYS A 47 -1.78 6.56 -0.84
CA LYS A 47 -2.02 7.89 -0.27
C LYS A 47 -1.40 8.06 1.14
N PRO A 48 -0.12 7.71 1.34
CA PRO A 48 0.55 7.90 2.62
C PRO A 48 0.66 9.38 3.05
N ASP A 49 0.42 10.31 2.12
CA ASP A 49 0.35 11.75 2.34
C ASP A 49 -0.95 12.22 3.00
N LEU A 50 -1.97 11.35 3.11
CA LEU A 50 -3.26 11.66 3.75
C LEU A 50 -3.41 11.04 5.14
N ILE A 51 -2.32 10.53 5.72
CA ILE A 51 -2.35 9.99 7.08
C ILE A 51 -2.47 11.19 8.04
N ASP A 52 -3.38 11.08 9.01
CA ASP A 52 -3.53 12.09 10.05
C ASP A 52 -2.29 12.14 10.95
N ASP A 53 -1.94 13.33 11.43
CA ASP A 53 -0.79 13.54 12.31
C ASP A 53 -0.81 12.59 13.52
N GLY A 54 0.25 11.79 13.68
CA GLY A 54 0.37 10.77 14.72
C GLY A 54 -0.03 9.35 14.29
N GLY A 55 -0.66 9.18 13.12
CA GLY A 55 -1.01 7.88 12.55
C GLY A 55 0.12 7.20 11.77
N GLU A 56 1.17 7.94 11.41
CA GLU A 56 2.21 7.47 10.49
C GLU A 56 3.02 6.32 11.07
N MET A 57 3.25 6.33 12.39
CA MET A 57 3.94 5.25 13.09
C MET A 57 3.14 3.94 13.00
N SER A 58 1.82 4.01 13.17
CA SER A 58 0.95 2.83 13.05
C SER A 58 0.93 2.29 11.61
N ALA A 59 0.89 3.18 10.62
CA ALA A 59 0.99 2.78 9.21
C ALA A 59 2.36 2.16 8.87
N LYS A 60 3.45 2.64 9.47
CA LYS A 60 4.78 2.03 9.35
C LYS A 60 4.82 0.63 9.96
N GLU A 61 4.30 0.44 11.17
CA GLU A 61 4.27 -0.88 11.82
C GLU A 61 3.42 -1.87 11.02
N LEU A 62 2.33 -1.41 10.42
CA LEU A 62 1.52 -2.22 9.50
C LEU A 62 2.31 -2.63 8.25
N LEU A 63 3.00 -1.68 7.60
CA LEU A 63 3.84 -1.94 6.43
C LEU A 63 4.97 -2.94 6.73
N LEU A 64 5.55 -2.88 7.94
CA LEU A 64 6.57 -3.82 8.40
C LEU A 64 6.00 -5.18 8.85
N GLY A 65 4.68 -5.38 8.76
CA GLY A 65 4.02 -6.63 9.13
C GLY A 65 3.96 -6.88 10.64
N MET A 66 4.15 -5.86 11.48
CA MET A 66 4.24 -6.01 12.95
C MET A 66 2.87 -6.11 13.65
N LYS A 67 1.81 -5.57 13.02
CA LYS A 67 0.46 -5.42 13.63
C LYS A 67 -0.65 -6.22 12.94
N THR A 68 -0.31 -7.24 12.17
CA THR A 68 -1.26 -7.89 11.24
C THR A 68 -0.90 -9.34 10.94
N ASP A 69 -1.81 -10.03 10.27
CA ASP A 69 -1.60 -11.39 9.78
C ASP A 69 -0.38 -11.45 8.84
N SER A 70 0.35 -12.55 8.86
CA SER A 70 1.51 -12.73 8.00
C SER A 70 1.09 -12.90 6.54
N PHE A 71 1.25 -11.85 5.72
CA PHE A 71 1.10 -11.94 4.27
C PHE A 71 2.38 -12.53 3.68
N SER A 72 2.27 -13.68 3.01
CA SER A 72 3.45 -14.41 2.50
C SER A 72 4.25 -13.60 1.47
N MET A 73 3.58 -12.68 0.77
CA MET A 73 4.17 -11.83 -0.25
C MET A 73 4.56 -10.43 0.27
N GLY A 74 4.39 -10.18 1.58
CA GLY A 74 4.66 -8.88 2.20
C GLY A 74 3.64 -7.80 1.87
N PHE A 75 3.97 -6.58 2.27
CA PHE A 75 3.19 -5.37 2.04
C PHE A 75 3.93 -4.46 1.08
N HIS A 76 3.18 -3.60 0.39
CA HIS A 76 3.75 -2.56 -0.45
C HIS A 76 3.10 -1.22 -0.18
N MET A 77 3.83 -0.12 -0.32
CA MET A 77 3.29 1.22 -0.19
C MET A 77 3.67 2.09 -1.39
N VAL A 78 2.69 2.81 -1.94
CA VAL A 78 2.89 3.69 -3.09
C VAL A 78 2.22 5.05 -2.88
N LYS A 79 2.82 6.08 -3.46
CA LYS A 79 2.24 7.42 -3.53
C LYS A 79 1.95 7.76 -4.98
N GLY A 80 0.67 7.68 -5.34
CA GLY A 80 0.19 8.08 -6.66
C GLY A 80 0.16 9.59 -6.87
N ARG A 81 -0.15 10.00 -8.10
CA ARG A 81 -0.45 11.39 -8.44
C ARG A 81 -1.80 11.79 -7.82
N GLY A 82 -1.78 12.77 -6.92
CA GLY A 82 -3.00 13.34 -6.34
C GLY A 82 -3.80 14.19 -7.33
N GLN A 83 -5.00 14.64 -6.93
CA GLN A 83 -5.89 15.40 -7.81
C GLN A 83 -5.24 16.69 -8.35
N ALA A 84 -4.45 17.39 -7.52
CA ALA A 84 -3.76 18.61 -7.95
C ALA A 84 -2.69 18.35 -9.02
N ALA A 85 -1.97 17.23 -8.94
CA ALA A 85 -1.00 16.79 -9.95
C ALA A 85 -1.68 16.44 -11.28
N LEU A 86 -2.81 15.75 -11.21
CA LEU A 86 -3.63 15.42 -12.38
C LEU A 86 -4.17 16.69 -13.07
N ASN A 87 -4.65 17.66 -12.28
CA ASN A 87 -5.14 18.94 -12.82
C ASN A 87 -4.04 19.75 -13.53
N LYS A 88 -2.76 19.54 -13.16
CA LYS A 88 -1.58 20.15 -13.79
C LYS A 88 -1.03 19.33 -14.96
N ASN A 89 -1.69 18.23 -15.34
CA ASN A 89 -1.20 17.27 -16.35
C ASN A 89 0.24 16.79 -16.06
N GLU A 90 0.57 16.57 -14.78
CA GLU A 90 1.88 16.06 -14.38
C GLU A 90 2.15 14.70 -15.05
N SER A 91 3.32 14.58 -15.67
CA SER A 91 3.70 13.36 -16.39
C SER A 91 3.91 12.19 -15.43
N ILE A 92 3.89 10.95 -15.96
CA ILE A 92 4.19 9.76 -15.14
C ILE A 92 5.59 9.85 -14.56
N GLU A 93 6.58 10.29 -15.34
CA GLU A 93 7.96 10.45 -14.89
C GLU A 93 8.10 11.48 -13.76
N GLN A 94 7.38 12.59 -13.85
CA GLN A 94 7.33 13.60 -12.78
C GLN A 94 6.70 13.00 -11.53
N GLY A 95 5.58 12.28 -11.66
CA GLY A 95 4.93 11.59 -10.54
C GLY A 95 5.85 10.60 -9.84
N LEU A 96 6.63 9.81 -10.59
CA LEU A 96 7.61 8.88 -10.03
C LEU A 96 8.75 9.61 -9.28
N LYS A 97 9.22 10.74 -9.79
CA LYS A 97 10.23 11.57 -9.08
C LYS A 97 9.67 12.19 -7.80
N THR A 98 8.40 12.61 -7.84
CA THR A 98 7.67 13.16 -6.70
C THR A 98 7.43 12.09 -5.63
N GLU A 99 7.11 10.85 -6.04
CA GLU A 99 6.99 9.69 -5.15
C GLU A 99 8.32 9.36 -4.47
N GLN A 100 9.38 9.22 -5.26
CA GLN A 100 10.72 8.94 -4.73
C GLN A 100 11.15 10.01 -3.71
N SER A 101 11.01 11.28 -4.09
CA SER A 101 11.31 12.43 -3.21
C SER A 101 10.49 12.40 -1.92
N PHE A 102 9.25 11.93 -1.95
CA PHE A 102 8.43 11.80 -0.74
C PHE A 102 8.98 10.74 0.20
N PHE A 103 9.24 9.52 -0.29
CA PHE A 103 9.76 8.44 0.56
C PHE A 103 11.18 8.68 1.06
N ASP A 104 11.98 9.49 0.35
CA ASP A 104 13.34 9.84 0.77
C ASP A 104 13.39 10.99 1.78
N ASN A 105 12.39 11.89 1.80
CA ASN A 105 12.43 13.10 2.63
C ASN A 105 11.40 13.11 3.76
N THR A 106 10.40 12.23 3.75
CA THR A 106 9.32 12.21 4.75
C THR A 106 9.53 11.09 5.77
N GLU A 107 9.59 11.46 7.06
CA GLU A 107 9.48 10.48 8.15
C GLU A 107 8.03 10.00 8.29
N PRO A 108 7.77 8.74 8.67
CA PRO A 108 8.74 7.74 9.11
C PRO A 108 9.27 6.82 7.99
N TRP A 109 8.93 7.11 6.73
CA TRP A 109 9.24 6.31 5.54
C TRP A 109 10.73 6.34 5.17
N ARG A 110 11.35 7.52 5.35
CA ARG A 110 12.79 7.69 5.15
C ARG A 110 13.59 6.68 5.96
N GLY A 111 13.21 6.47 7.23
CA GLY A 111 13.84 5.53 8.15
C GLY A 111 13.45 4.05 7.96
N ILE A 112 12.82 3.65 6.85
CA ILE A 112 12.60 2.23 6.52
C ILE A 112 13.82 1.70 5.79
N THR A 113 14.44 0.64 6.35
CA THR A 113 15.64 -0.01 5.80
C THR A 113 15.35 -0.74 4.50
N ASP A 114 14.23 -1.46 4.44
CA ASP A 114 13.81 -2.17 3.25
C ASP A 114 13.04 -1.25 2.31
N LYS A 115 13.76 -0.64 1.37
CA LYS A 115 13.17 0.24 0.36
C LYS A 115 12.32 -0.49 -0.67
N SER A 116 12.42 -1.83 -0.77
CA SER A 116 11.60 -2.61 -1.69
C SER A 116 10.10 -2.56 -1.37
N LEU A 117 9.76 -2.17 -0.14
CA LEU A 117 8.38 -1.98 0.33
C LEU A 117 7.77 -0.63 -0.11
N LEU A 118 8.57 0.30 -0.65
CA LEU A 118 8.19 1.69 -0.90
C LEU A 118 8.38 2.10 -2.35
N GLY A 119 7.33 2.66 -2.95
CA GLY A 119 7.38 3.27 -4.26
C GLY A 119 7.11 2.31 -5.42
N THR A 120 6.91 2.87 -6.61
CA THR A 120 6.46 2.14 -7.79
C THR A 120 7.61 1.43 -8.52
N LYS A 121 8.85 1.92 -8.38
CA LYS A 121 10.03 1.28 -8.96
C LYS A 121 10.67 0.35 -7.94
N ASN A 122 10.24 -0.91 -7.90
CA ASN A 122 10.90 -1.98 -7.16
C ASN A 122 10.94 -3.26 -8.00
#